data_AF-A0A8S1GQ47-F1
#
_entry.id   AF-A0A8S1GQ47-F1
#
_cell.length_a   1.000
_cell.length_b   1.000
_cell.length_c   1.000
_cell.angle_alpha   90.00
_cell.angle_beta   90.00
_cell.angle_gamma   90.00
#
_symmetry.space_group_name_H-M   'P 1'
#
loop_
_entity.id
_entity.type
_entity.pdbx_description
1 polymer ?
#
loop_
_entity_poly.entity_id
_entity_poly.type
_entity_poly.pdbx_seq_one_letter_code
_entity_poly.pdbx_strand_id
1 'polypeptide(L)'
;MKTARREKVYVSWFRPMRSIAMALSGAARHDQVAEWLRRWTANPLGCVLYYTRQEFRRRHLLFSMFIEIEETVRFLSTYMYGRIPRSRVKSFAVHLTSLLSEMLINNDGLVCRYDLVVHAEGRTDDVIVQAAKMAYVRMDEFLECVGGGLIIEMFSGRVRALTPNSAQVVYPKGPFY
;
A
#
# COMPACT_ATOMS: atom_id res chain seq x y z
N MET A 1 -4.51 9.35 33.29
CA MET A 1 -5.48 8.47 32.58
C MET A 1 -5.63 8.81 31.08
N LYS A 2 -4.55 8.87 30.29
CA LYS A 2 -4.62 9.10 28.82
C LYS A 2 -3.81 8.10 27.98
N THR A 3 -3.04 7.23 28.61
CA THR A 3 -2.09 6.30 27.98
C THR A 3 -2.73 4.97 27.54
N ALA A 4 -3.73 4.47 28.27
CA ALA A 4 -4.32 3.14 28.01
C ALA A 4 -5.19 3.04 26.74
N ARG A 5 -5.63 4.17 26.16
CA ARG A 5 -6.49 4.16 24.95
C ARG A 5 -5.69 4.06 23.65
N ARG A 6 -4.40 4.43 23.66
CA ARG A 6 -3.52 4.35 22.48
C ARG A 6 -2.95 2.93 22.26
N GLU A 7 -2.68 2.19 23.34
CA GLU A 7 -2.19 0.80 23.25
C GLU A 7 -3.20 -0.15 22.59
N LYS A 8 -4.49 -0.04 22.92
CA LYS A 8 -5.52 -0.92 22.34
C LYS A 8 -5.68 -0.75 20.83
N VAL A 9 -5.43 0.46 20.32
CA VAL A 9 -5.43 0.70 18.87
C VAL A 9 -4.26 -0.05 18.24
N TYR A 10 -3.04 0.09 18.77
CA TYR A 10 -1.84 -0.62 18.27
C TYR A 10 -2.00 -2.14 18.23
N VAL A 11 -2.55 -2.75 19.28
CA VAL A 11 -2.72 -4.22 19.37
C VAL A 11 -3.69 -4.76 18.29
N SER A 12 -4.66 -3.96 17.85
CA SER A 12 -5.64 -4.34 16.82
C SER A 12 -5.05 -4.43 15.40
N TRP A 13 -3.96 -3.72 15.11
CA TRP A 13 -3.30 -3.71 13.78
C TRP A 13 -2.37 -4.91 13.56
N PHE A 14 -2.05 -5.68 14.62
CA PHE A 14 -1.06 -6.75 14.53
C PHE A 14 -1.52 -7.99 13.77
N ARG A 15 -2.82 -8.29 13.71
CA ARG A 15 -3.31 -9.53 13.08
C ARG A 15 -3.22 -9.51 11.53
N PRO A 16 -3.66 -8.44 10.83
CA PRO A 16 -3.51 -8.37 9.38
C PRO A 16 -2.04 -8.24 8.93
N MET A 17 -1.25 -7.43 9.66
CA MET A 17 0.16 -7.16 9.32
C MET A 17 1.05 -8.39 9.46
N ARG A 18 0.76 -9.32 10.37
CA ARG A 18 1.54 -10.56 10.52
C ARG A 18 1.41 -11.47 9.29
N SER A 19 0.22 -11.59 8.71
CA SER A 19 0.01 -12.39 7.49
C SER A 19 0.72 -11.78 6.28
N ILE A 20 0.70 -10.45 6.17
CA ILE A 20 1.39 -9.72 5.08
C ILE A 20 2.91 -9.81 5.26
N ALA A 21 3.43 -9.59 6.46
CA ALA A 21 4.86 -9.73 6.77
C ALA A 21 5.37 -11.14 6.50
N MET A 22 4.59 -12.18 6.83
CA MET A 22 4.94 -13.57 6.52
C MET A 22 4.95 -13.82 5.01
N ALA A 23 3.95 -13.34 4.27
CA ALA A 23 3.89 -13.46 2.81
C ALA A 23 5.06 -12.73 2.12
N LEU A 24 5.42 -11.53 2.60
CA LEU A 24 6.54 -10.74 2.07
C LEU A 24 7.90 -11.32 2.48
N SER A 25 8.01 -11.98 3.64
CA SER A 25 9.27 -12.60 4.07
C SER A 25 9.67 -13.79 3.20
N GLY A 26 8.69 -14.51 2.65
CA GLY A 26 8.92 -15.58 1.67
C GLY A 26 9.19 -15.09 0.24
N ALA A 27 8.80 -13.85 -0.08
CA ALA A 27 8.92 -13.27 -1.42
C ALA A 27 10.08 -12.25 -1.54
N ALA A 28 10.62 -11.76 -0.43
CA ALA A 28 11.70 -10.79 -0.40
C ALA A 28 13.00 -11.41 -0.92
N ARG A 29 13.47 -10.96 -2.09
CA ARG A 29 14.77 -11.34 -2.67
C ARG A 29 15.97 -10.71 -1.96
N HIS A 30 15.73 -9.76 -1.05
CA HIS A 30 16.77 -8.97 -0.40
C HIS A 30 16.91 -9.39 1.09
N ASP A 31 18.07 -9.94 1.45
CA ASP A 31 18.32 -10.55 2.76
C ASP A 31 18.04 -9.61 3.94
N GLN A 32 18.31 -8.31 3.78
CA GLN A 32 18.05 -7.32 4.82
C GLN A 32 16.55 -7.12 5.11
N VAL A 33 15.70 -7.24 4.10
CA VAL A 33 14.24 -7.11 4.24
C VAL A 33 13.66 -8.38 4.87
N ALA A 34 14.16 -9.54 4.45
CA ALA A 34 13.76 -10.83 5.03
C ALA A 34 14.18 -10.93 6.52
N GLU A 35 15.41 -10.53 6.85
CA GLU A 35 15.94 -10.48 8.22
C GLU A 35 15.12 -9.52 9.10
N TRP A 36 14.75 -8.36 8.55
CA TRP A 36 13.91 -7.38 9.25
C TRP A 36 12.51 -7.91 9.52
N LEU A 37 11.84 -8.50 8.51
CA LEU A 37 10.52 -9.12 8.67
C LEU A 37 10.54 -10.29 9.66
N ARG A 38 11.61 -11.10 9.67
CA ARG A 38 11.83 -12.18 10.64
C ARG A 38 11.98 -11.65 12.07
N ARG A 39 12.74 -10.58 12.27
CA ARG A 39 12.89 -9.93 13.60
C ARG A 39 11.59 -9.29 14.08
N TRP A 40 10.86 -8.67 13.15
CA TRP A 40 9.59 -8.01 13.44
C TRP A 40 8.48 -9.00 13.80
N THR A 41 8.43 -10.16 13.12
CA THR A 41 7.49 -11.25 13.45
C THR A 41 7.85 -12.00 14.73
N ALA A 42 9.14 -12.05 15.11
CA ALA A 42 9.63 -12.71 16.32
C ALA A 42 9.43 -11.90 17.61
N ASN A 43 9.56 -10.57 17.58
CA ASN A 43 9.32 -9.73 18.74
C ASN A 43 8.82 -8.32 18.38
N PRO A 44 7.50 -8.16 18.14
CA PRO A 44 6.93 -6.88 17.72
C PRO A 44 7.08 -5.74 18.75
N LEU A 45 7.22 -6.05 20.03
CA LEU A 45 7.38 -5.06 21.11
C LEU A 45 8.87 -4.74 21.39
N GLY A 46 9.77 -5.72 21.23
CA GLY A 46 11.22 -5.51 21.36
C GLY A 46 11.79 -4.60 20.27
N CYS A 47 11.26 -4.66 19.05
CA CYS A 47 11.66 -3.74 17.98
C CYS A 47 11.40 -2.25 18.28
N VAL A 48 10.51 -1.93 19.24
CA VAL A 48 10.21 -0.54 19.61
C VAL A 48 11.15 -0.02 20.70
N LEU A 49 11.73 -0.90 21.52
CA LEU A 49 12.47 -0.51 22.73
C LEU A 49 14.01 -0.51 22.57
N TYR A 50 14.57 -1.20 21.57
CA TYR A 50 16.03 -1.35 21.41
C TYR A 50 16.67 -0.45 20.34
N TYR A 51 15.92 0.41 19.66
CA TYR A 51 16.46 1.27 18.61
C TYR A 51 16.62 2.71 19.07
N THR A 52 17.82 3.26 18.86
CA THR A 52 18.10 4.66 19.15
C THR A 52 17.18 5.59 18.35
N ARG A 53 16.85 6.73 18.96
CA ARG A 53 15.88 7.74 18.49
C ARG A 53 16.11 8.23 17.03
N GLN A 54 17.32 8.04 16.48
CA GLN A 54 17.66 8.42 15.10
C GLN A 54 17.36 7.31 14.07
N GLU A 55 17.56 6.03 14.41
CA GLU A 55 17.21 4.90 13.53
C GLU A 55 15.71 4.62 13.51
N PHE A 56 15.01 4.92 14.61
CA PHE A 56 13.55 4.92 14.63
C PHE A 56 13.01 5.95 13.63
N ARG A 57 13.58 7.16 13.50
CA ARG A 57 13.14 8.15 12.50
C ARG A 57 13.40 7.69 11.05
N ARG A 58 14.55 7.08 10.76
CA ARG A 58 14.83 6.53 9.41
C ARG A 58 13.91 5.36 9.05
N ARG A 59 13.55 4.52 10.01
CA ARG A 59 12.65 3.37 9.77
C ARG A 59 11.16 3.68 9.91
N HIS A 60 10.78 4.77 10.57
CA HIS A 60 9.39 5.27 10.61
C HIS A 60 8.99 5.98 9.31
N LEU A 61 9.97 6.47 8.54
CA LEU A 61 9.77 6.95 7.16
C LEU A 61 9.40 5.81 6.20
N LEU A 62 9.92 4.59 6.44
CA LEU A 62 9.50 3.39 5.69
C LEU A 62 8.04 2.98 5.95
N PHE A 63 7.46 3.41 7.08
CA PHE A 63 6.03 3.21 7.39
C PHE A 63 5.14 4.37 6.90
N SER A 64 5.71 5.46 6.37
CA SER A 64 5.00 6.75 6.18
C SER A 64 3.98 6.78 5.05
N MET A 65 3.92 5.74 4.21
CA MET A 65 2.97 5.61 3.09
C MET A 65 2.36 4.20 2.93
N PHE A 66 2.59 3.28 3.88
CA PHE A 66 2.09 1.91 3.71
C PHE A 66 0.55 1.83 3.78
N ILE A 67 -0.07 2.61 4.68
CA ILE A 67 -1.53 2.70 4.79
C ILE A 67 -2.11 3.29 3.51
N GLU A 68 -1.44 4.28 2.95
CA GLU A 68 -1.80 4.97 1.73
C GLU A 68 -1.73 4.04 0.52
N ILE A 69 -0.70 3.19 0.44
CA ILE A 69 -0.62 2.11 -0.57
C ILE A 69 -1.79 1.15 -0.37
N GLU A 70 -2.02 0.65 0.85
CA GLU A 70 -3.11 -0.30 1.09
C GLU A 70 -4.48 0.29 0.73
N GLU A 71 -4.75 1.54 1.10
CA GLU A 71 -6.00 2.22 0.76
C GLU A 71 -6.13 2.49 -0.73
N THR A 72 -5.04 2.82 -1.42
CA THR A 72 -4.99 2.95 -2.88
C THR A 72 -5.34 1.64 -3.57
N VAL A 73 -4.70 0.55 -3.15
CA VAL A 73 -4.94 -0.79 -3.72
C VAL A 73 -6.36 -1.27 -3.42
N ARG A 74 -6.85 -1.02 -2.21
CA ARG A 74 -8.22 -1.33 -1.79
C ARG A 74 -9.24 -0.55 -2.62
N PHE A 75 -8.99 0.74 -2.85
CA PHE A 75 -9.82 1.59 -3.69
C PHE A 75 -9.85 1.09 -5.13
N LEU A 76 -8.70 0.80 -5.73
CA LEU A 76 -8.64 0.24 -7.09
C LEU A 76 -9.36 -1.10 -7.22
N SER A 77 -9.26 -1.95 -6.20
CA SER A 77 -9.97 -3.23 -6.18
C SER A 77 -11.49 -3.08 -6.27
N THR A 78 -12.06 -1.95 -5.80
CA THR A 78 -13.51 -1.70 -5.89
C THR A 78 -14.02 -1.60 -7.32
N TYR A 79 -13.22 -1.08 -8.25
CA TYR A 79 -13.56 -1.02 -9.68
C TYR A 79 -13.58 -2.40 -10.34
N MET A 80 -12.71 -3.30 -9.88
CA MET A 80 -12.56 -4.63 -10.46
C MET A 80 -13.62 -5.62 -9.99
N TYR A 81 -14.15 -5.44 -8.78
CA TYR A 81 -15.16 -6.34 -8.23
C TYR A 81 -16.46 -6.29 -9.06
N GLY A 82 -16.99 -7.47 -9.38
CA GLY A 82 -18.19 -7.62 -10.20
C GLY A 82 -17.90 -7.86 -11.69
N ARG A 83 -16.71 -7.49 -12.18
CA ARG A 83 -16.26 -7.80 -13.54
C ARG A 83 -15.14 -8.83 -13.57
N ILE A 84 -14.12 -8.66 -12.72
CA ILE A 84 -12.96 -9.55 -12.64
C ILE A 84 -13.18 -10.57 -11.50
N PRO A 85 -12.83 -11.86 -11.70
CA PRO A 85 -12.90 -12.89 -10.66
C PRO A 85 -12.14 -12.50 -9.39
N ARG A 86 -12.76 -12.74 -8.23
CA ARG A 86 -12.21 -12.35 -6.92
C ARG A 86 -10.79 -12.85 -6.64
N SER A 87 -10.42 -14.03 -7.15
CA SER A 87 -9.06 -14.57 -7.01
C SER A 87 -8.03 -13.70 -7.71
N ARG A 88 -8.32 -13.27 -8.95
CA ARG A 88 -7.47 -12.36 -9.73
C ARG A 88 -7.40 -10.96 -9.12
N VAL A 89 -8.51 -10.42 -8.61
CA VAL A 89 -8.51 -9.13 -7.89
C VAL A 89 -7.61 -9.18 -6.65
N LYS A 90 -7.69 -10.26 -5.85
CA LYS A 90 -6.80 -10.43 -4.69
C LYS A 90 -5.33 -10.56 -5.09
N SER A 91 -5.03 -11.31 -6.15
CA SER A 91 -3.67 -11.43 -6.67
C SER A 91 -3.14 -10.08 -7.17
N PHE A 92 -3.95 -9.33 -7.92
CA PHE A 92 -3.63 -7.96 -8.35
C PHE A 92 -3.30 -7.06 -7.16
N ALA A 93 -4.13 -7.08 -6.12
CA ALA A 93 -3.92 -6.27 -4.93
C ALA A 93 -2.58 -6.59 -4.24
N VAL A 94 -2.22 -7.87 -4.12
CA VAL A 94 -0.95 -8.30 -3.54
C VAL A 94 0.24 -7.82 -4.39
N HIS A 95 0.18 -8.02 -5.70
CA HIS A 95 1.28 -7.62 -6.60
C HIS A 95 1.45 -6.10 -6.65
N LEU A 96 0.36 -5.34 -6.74
CA LEU A 96 0.41 -3.88 -6.75
C LEU A 96 0.98 -3.32 -5.44
N THR A 97 0.57 -3.88 -4.29
CA THR A 97 1.11 -3.49 -2.98
C THR A 97 2.62 -3.74 -2.91
N SER A 98 3.07 -4.90 -3.39
CA SER A 98 4.49 -5.27 -3.40
C SER A 98 5.31 -4.31 -4.25
N LEU A 99 4.89 -4.04 -5.49
CA LEU A 99 5.62 -3.18 -6.43
C LEU A 99 5.68 -1.73 -5.93
N LEU A 100 4.57 -1.18 -5.41
CA LEU A 100 4.56 0.16 -4.83
C LEU A 100 5.46 0.25 -3.59
N SER A 101 5.45 -0.77 -2.74
CA SER A 101 6.32 -0.81 -1.55
C SER A 101 7.80 -0.85 -1.93
N GLU A 102 8.16 -1.68 -2.91
CA GLU A 102 9.53 -1.77 -3.43
C GLU A 102 10.00 -0.44 -4.04
N MET A 103 9.14 0.22 -4.82
CA MET A 103 9.42 1.54 -5.37
C MET A 103 9.69 2.58 -4.28
N LEU A 104 8.92 2.59 -3.20
CA LEU A 104 9.15 3.54 -2.09
C LEU A 104 10.43 3.23 -1.30
N ILE A 105 10.75 1.95 -1.13
CA ILE A 105 12.00 1.53 -0.46
C ILE A 105 13.22 1.94 -1.29
N ASN A 106 13.18 1.72 -2.61
CA ASN A 106 14.27 2.04 -3.51
C ASN A 106 14.51 3.55 -3.68
N ASN A 107 13.50 4.38 -3.39
CA ASN A 107 13.58 5.85 -3.43
C ASN A 107 13.88 6.47 -2.04
N ASP A 108 14.55 5.73 -1.15
CA ASP A 108 15.01 6.16 0.18
C ASP A 108 13.91 6.70 1.13
N GLY A 109 12.63 6.41 0.86
CA GLY A 109 11.51 6.85 1.72
C GLY A 109 11.35 8.38 1.83
N LEU A 110 12.03 9.17 0.98
CA LEU A 110 11.92 10.62 0.92
C LEU A 110 10.77 11.11 0.04
N VAL A 111 10.00 10.18 -0.52
CA VAL A 111 8.87 10.47 -1.39
C VAL A 111 7.73 11.02 -0.53
N CYS A 112 7.66 12.35 -0.39
CA CYS A 112 6.55 13.03 0.28
C CYS A 112 5.22 12.93 -0.50
N ARG A 113 5.31 12.59 -1.80
CA ARG A 113 4.20 12.50 -2.75
C ARG A 113 4.53 11.51 -3.86
N TYR A 114 3.63 10.60 -4.16
CA TYR A 114 3.69 9.71 -5.31
C TYR A 114 2.39 9.79 -6.10
N ASP A 115 2.49 10.08 -7.39
CA ASP A 115 1.35 10.13 -8.29
C ASP A 115 1.34 8.87 -9.16
N LEU A 116 0.28 8.07 -9.03
CA LEU A 116 0.06 6.84 -9.76
C LEU A 116 -0.92 7.09 -10.90
N VAL A 117 -0.46 7.05 -12.14
CA VAL A 117 -1.29 7.19 -13.34
C VAL A 117 -1.91 5.83 -13.66
N VAL A 118 -3.16 5.64 -13.24
CA VAL A 118 -3.90 4.40 -13.48
C VAL A 118 -4.34 4.34 -14.93
N HIS A 119 -4.95 5.43 -15.42
CA HIS A 119 -5.26 5.60 -16.83
C HIS A 119 -5.52 7.06 -17.16
N ALA A 120 -4.62 7.74 -17.86
CA ALA A 120 -4.84 9.11 -18.31
C ALA A 120 -4.20 9.32 -19.68
N GLU A 121 -4.92 9.94 -20.63
CA GLU A 121 -4.41 10.27 -21.97
C GLU A 121 -3.79 9.06 -22.72
N GLY A 122 -4.35 7.86 -22.55
CA GLY A 122 -3.82 6.64 -23.16
C GLY A 122 -2.56 6.08 -22.49
N ARG A 123 -2.12 6.67 -21.36
CA ARG A 123 -0.99 6.20 -20.56
C ARG A 123 -1.46 5.52 -19.27
N THR A 124 -0.69 4.53 -18.84
CA THR A 124 -0.84 3.81 -17.59
C THR A 124 0.56 3.48 -17.08
N ASP A 125 0.79 3.66 -15.78
CA ASP A 125 2.09 3.40 -15.17
C ASP A 125 2.46 1.91 -15.25
N ASP A 126 3.75 1.65 -15.49
CA ASP A 126 4.30 0.29 -15.62
C ASP A 126 4.01 -0.59 -14.39
N VAL A 127 3.94 0.02 -13.20
CA VAL A 127 3.60 -0.68 -11.95
C VAL A 127 2.21 -1.32 -12.01
N ILE A 128 1.22 -0.63 -12.61
CA ILE A 128 -0.13 -1.17 -12.83
C ILE A 128 -0.09 -2.28 -13.88
N VAL A 129 0.62 -2.05 -14.99
CA VAL A 129 0.74 -3.02 -16.09
C VAL A 129 1.38 -4.32 -15.60
N GLN A 130 2.45 -4.21 -14.80
CA GLN A 130 3.13 -5.36 -14.20
C GLN A 130 2.24 -6.09 -13.20
N ALA A 131 1.55 -5.36 -12.31
CA ALA A 131 0.62 -5.97 -11.36
C ALA A 131 -0.52 -6.72 -12.05
N ALA A 132 -1.10 -6.15 -13.11
CA ALA A 132 -2.14 -6.79 -13.91
C ALA A 132 -1.62 -8.05 -14.60
N LYS A 133 -0.42 -7.98 -15.21
CA LYS A 133 0.23 -9.12 -15.85
C LYS A 133 0.50 -10.26 -14.87
N MET A 134 1.01 -9.97 -13.68
CA MET A 134 1.27 -10.98 -12.64
C MET A 134 -0.02 -11.61 -12.10
N ALA A 135 -1.12 -10.86 -12.10
CA ALA A 135 -2.43 -11.32 -11.65
C ALA A 135 -3.28 -11.98 -12.75
N TYR A 136 -2.74 -12.15 -13.97
CA TYR A 136 -3.48 -12.64 -15.13
C TYR A 136 -4.77 -11.84 -15.41
N VAL A 137 -4.69 -10.53 -15.22
CA VAL A 137 -5.73 -9.56 -15.57
C VAL A 137 -5.32 -8.91 -16.88
N ARG A 138 -6.22 -8.93 -17.87
CA ARG A 138 -5.95 -8.24 -19.14
C ARG A 138 -6.09 -6.73 -18.95
N MET A 139 -5.24 -5.96 -19.60
CA MET A 139 -5.24 -4.50 -19.45
C MET A 139 -6.53 -3.87 -19.99
N ASP A 140 -7.10 -4.36 -21.08
CA ASP A 140 -8.37 -3.88 -21.61
C ASP A 140 -9.53 -4.09 -20.62
N GLU A 141 -9.64 -5.30 -20.05
CA GLU A 141 -10.63 -5.64 -19.00
C GLU A 141 -10.46 -4.72 -17.77
N PHE A 142 -9.23 -4.44 -17.36
CA PHE A 142 -8.94 -3.53 -16.24
C PHE A 142 -9.31 -2.07 -16.55
N LEU A 143 -8.92 -1.56 -17.71
CA LEU A 143 -9.19 -0.17 -18.10
C LEU A 143 -10.69 0.09 -18.29
N GLU A 144 -11.44 -0.89 -18.79
CA GLU A 144 -12.91 -0.83 -18.85
C GLU A 144 -13.57 -0.79 -17.47
N CYS A 145 -12.95 -1.37 -16.45
CA CYS A 145 -13.45 -1.31 -15.07
C CYS A 145 -13.23 0.06 -14.45
N VAL A 146 -12.05 0.64 -14.65
CA VAL A 146 -11.64 1.93 -14.08
C VAL A 146 -12.31 3.11 -14.79
N GLY A 147 -12.50 2.99 -16.10
CA GLY A 147 -12.93 4.10 -16.96
C GLY A 147 -11.77 5.02 -17.35
N GLY A 148 -12.09 6.04 -18.13
CA GLY A 148 -11.12 7.03 -18.62
C GLY A 148 -10.73 8.05 -17.55
N GLY A 149 -9.42 8.26 -17.33
CA GLY A 149 -8.90 9.44 -16.63
C GLY A 149 -8.76 9.30 -15.12
N LEU A 150 -8.21 8.19 -14.60
CA LEU A 150 -7.92 8.04 -13.17
C LEU A 150 -6.43 8.25 -12.86
N ILE A 151 -6.16 9.18 -11.95
CA ILE A 151 -4.83 9.40 -11.34
C ILE A 151 -5.00 9.32 -9.83
N ILE A 152 -4.08 8.65 -9.13
CA ILE A 152 -4.10 8.56 -7.67
C ILE A 152 -2.90 9.30 -7.12
N GLU A 153 -3.16 10.36 -6.34
CA GLU A 153 -2.13 11.07 -5.59
C GLU A 153 -2.04 10.49 -4.18
N MET A 154 -0.88 9.95 -3.83
CA MET A 154 -0.57 9.46 -2.50
C MET A 154 0.39 10.42 -1.80
N PHE A 155 -0.02 10.92 -0.64
CA PHE A 155 0.77 11.76 0.26
C PHE A 155 0.86 11.09 1.61
N SER A 156 1.90 11.34 2.40
CA SER A 156 1.91 10.84 3.78
C SER A 156 0.69 11.38 4.55
N GLY A 157 -0.17 10.47 5.03
CA GLY A 157 -1.42 10.78 5.72
C GLY A 157 -2.64 11.04 4.83
N ARG A 158 -2.54 10.98 3.49
CA ARG A 158 -3.67 11.30 2.58
C ARG A 158 -3.57 10.60 1.23
N VAL A 159 -4.68 10.08 0.73
CA VAL A 159 -4.82 9.55 -0.65
C VAL A 159 -5.96 10.26 -1.35
N ARG A 160 -5.73 10.70 -2.59
CA ARG A 160 -6.74 11.32 -3.45
C ARG A 160 -6.84 10.58 -4.77
N ALA A 161 -8.07 10.33 -5.21
CA ALA A 161 -8.36 9.87 -6.55
C ALA A 161 -8.83 11.07 -7.38
N LEU A 162 -8.11 11.37 -8.45
CA LEU A 162 -8.41 12.43 -9.40
C LEU A 162 -9.02 11.82 -10.66
N THR A 163 -10.17 12.37 -11.03
CA THR A 163 -10.84 12.13 -12.32
C THR A 163 -10.90 13.46 -13.08
N PRO A 164 -11.19 13.49 -14.39
CA PRO A 164 -11.21 14.74 -15.15
C PRO A 164 -12.17 15.79 -14.56
N ASN A 165 -13.24 15.32 -13.89
CA ASN A 165 -14.33 16.16 -13.41
C ASN A 165 -14.41 16.26 -11.88
N SER A 166 -13.64 15.47 -11.13
CA SER A 166 -13.77 15.41 -9.67
C SER A 166 -12.51 14.92 -8.97
N ALA A 167 -12.34 15.32 -7.70
CA ALA A 167 -11.30 14.82 -6.82
C ALA A 167 -11.93 14.22 -5.57
N GLN A 168 -11.73 12.92 -5.35
CA GLN A 168 -12.23 12.20 -4.19
C GLN A 168 -11.12 11.96 -3.18
N VAL A 169 -11.38 12.18 -1.90
CA VAL A 169 -10.46 11.77 -0.82
C VAL A 169 -10.73 10.30 -0.50
N VAL A 170 -9.73 9.44 -0.74
CA VAL A 170 -9.78 8.00 -0.46
C VAL A 170 -9.35 7.72 0.99
N TYR A 171 -8.37 8.49 1.49
CA TYR A 171 -7.86 8.41 2.86
C TYR A 171 -7.43 9.79 3.35
N PRO A 172 -7.65 10.17 4.63
CA PRO A 172 -8.34 9.41 5.67
C PRO A 172 -9.85 9.30 5.40
N LYS A 173 -10.44 8.16 5.78
CA LYS A 173 -11.91 8.02 5.86
C LYS A 173 -12.35 8.88 7.04
N GLY A 174 -12.88 10.08 6.76
CA GLY A 174 -13.14 11.09 7.79
C GLY A 174 -14.06 10.60 8.92
N PRO A 175 -13.98 11.17 10.14
CA PRO A 175 -14.87 10.84 11.26
C PRO A 175 -16.12 11.74 11.32
N PHE A 176 -16.81 11.99 10.20
CA PHE A 176 -17.99 12.87 10.18
C PHE A 176 -19.07 12.38 9.20
N TYR A 177 -19.93 11.50 9.70
CA TYR A 177 -21.35 11.79 9.90
C TYR A 177 -21.69 11.51 11.36
#